data_AF-A0A9N8PTP8-F1
#
_entry.id   AF-A0A9N8PTP8-F1
#
_cell.length_a   1.000
_cell.length_b   1.000
_cell.length_c   1.000
_cell.angle_alpha   90.00
_cell.angle_beta   90.00
_cell.angle_gamma   90.00
#
_symmetry.space_group_name_H-M   'P 1'
#
loop_
_entity.id
_entity.type
_entity.pdbx_description
1 polymer ?
#
loop_
_entity_poly.entity_id
_entity_poly.type
_entity_poly.pdbx_seq_one_letter_code
_entity_poly.pdbx_strand_id
1 'polypeptide(L)'
;MKFTVSRPPGYVLSAIAISLGGFLNGVGAVTEMPFFASSIGELTSFLRGFTVSLIMLTGAFPSFFAGQLADRFGRLAIVAVGALVFAIGAALEGGANKLGMFLAGRALCGIGEGLWLSNVTV
;
A
#
# COMPACT_ATOMS: atom_id res chain seq x y z
N MET A 1 7.83 13.30 -38.90
CA MET A 1 8.31 13.25 -37.50
C MET A 1 8.07 11.87 -36.94
N LYS A 2 9.11 11.03 -36.81
CA LYS A 2 9.00 9.72 -36.14
C LYS A 2 8.97 9.96 -34.64
N PHE A 3 7.80 9.83 -34.01
CA PHE A 3 7.71 9.70 -32.55
C PHE A 3 8.31 8.34 -32.18
N THR A 4 9.62 8.31 -31.92
CA THR A 4 10.24 7.18 -31.25
C THR A 4 9.75 7.20 -29.81
N VAL A 5 8.71 6.42 -29.53
CA VAL A 5 8.29 6.05 -28.19
C VAL A 5 9.42 5.23 -27.57
N SER A 6 10.41 5.93 -27.00
CA SER A 6 11.41 5.31 -26.15
C SER A 6 10.68 4.72 -24.96
N ARG A 7 10.78 3.39 -24.80
CA ARG A 7 10.25 2.69 -23.63
C ARG A 7 10.77 3.44 -22.40
N PRO A 8 9.89 3.98 -21.54
CA PRO A 8 10.35 4.70 -20.37
C PRO A 8 11.25 3.76 -19.57
N PRO A 9 12.42 4.23 -19.12
CA PRO A 9 13.30 3.39 -18.32
C PRO A 9 12.54 2.96 -17.06
N GLY A 10 12.76 1.71 -16.62
CA GLY A 10 11.88 1.02 -15.67
C GLY A 10 11.62 1.78 -14.35
N TYR A 11 12.53 2.67 -13.95
CA TYR A 11 12.36 3.52 -12.77
C TYR A 11 11.20 4.53 -12.90
N VAL A 12 10.88 5.00 -14.11
CA VAL A 12 9.75 5.91 -14.37
C VAL A 12 8.43 5.19 -14.16
N LEU A 13 8.34 3.94 -14.62
CA LEU A 13 7.13 3.13 -14.44
C LEU A 13 6.90 2.83 -12.96
N SER A 14 7.95 2.47 -12.21
CA SER A 14 7.85 2.30 -10.76
C SER A 14 7.48 3.62 -10.06
N ALA A 15 8.05 4.76 -10.47
CA ALA A 15 7.74 6.07 -9.87
C ALA A 15 6.28 6.49 -10.08
N ILE A 16 5.71 6.22 -11.27
CA ILE A 16 4.29 6.48 -11.55
C ILE A 16 3.41 5.56 -10.71
N ALA A 17 3.73 4.26 -10.64
CA ALA A 17 2.97 3.30 -9.83
C ALA A 17 3.01 3.66 -8.33
N ILE A 18 4.17 4.08 -7.85
CA ILE A 18 4.42 4.57 -6.51
C ILE A 18 3.59 5.83 -6.21
N SER A 19 3.63 6.81 -7.11
CA SER A 19 2.94 8.08 -6.90
C SER A 19 1.43 7.88 -6.91
N LEU A 20 0.93 6.99 -7.77
CA LEU A 20 -0.48 6.57 -7.79
C LEU A 20 -0.85 5.80 -6.52
N GLY A 21 0.01 4.88 -6.05
CA GLY A 21 -0.20 4.15 -4.80
C GLY A 21 -0.27 5.06 -3.58
N GLY A 22 0.66 6.02 -3.48
CA GLY A 22 0.65 7.03 -2.42
C GLY A 22 -0.58 7.95 -2.48
N PHE A 23 -1.03 8.34 -3.69
CA PHE A 23 -2.26 9.10 -3.85
C PHE A 23 -3.50 8.33 -3.39
N LEU A 24 -3.53 7.02 -3.61
CA LEU A 24 -4.64 6.14 -3.21
C LEU A 24 -4.63 5.78 -1.71
N ASN A 25 -3.51 5.99 -1.01
CA ASN A 25 -3.39 5.67 0.41
C ASN A 25 -4.10 6.72 1.31
N GLY A 26 -5.43 6.71 1.27
CA GLY A 26 -6.29 7.54 2.11
C GLY A 26 -6.50 6.92 3.49
N VAL A 27 -5.52 7.05 4.38
CA VAL A 27 -5.47 6.34 5.68
C VAL A 27 -6.66 6.66 6.61
N GLY A 28 -7.28 7.85 6.53
CA GLY A 28 -8.36 8.28 7.43
C GLY A 28 -9.72 8.57 6.77
N ALA A 29 -9.72 9.13 5.55
CA ALA A 29 -10.94 9.62 4.91
C ALA A 29 -11.85 8.50 4.37
N VAL A 30 -11.29 7.34 4.01
CA VAL A 30 -12.06 6.20 3.49
C VAL A 30 -13.03 5.65 4.54
N THR A 31 -12.66 5.71 5.82
CA THR A 31 -13.51 5.21 6.93
C THR A 31 -14.67 6.13 7.29
N GLU A 32 -14.66 7.39 6.84
CA GLU A 32 -15.70 8.40 7.13
C GLU A 32 -16.70 8.55 5.98
N MET A 33 -16.50 7.85 4.87
CA MET A 33 -17.40 7.95 3.72
C MET A 33 -18.77 7.33 4.06
N PRO A 34 -19.89 8.02 3.74
CA PRO A 34 -21.23 7.48 3.97
C PRO A 34 -21.51 6.18 3.19
N PHE A 35 -20.79 5.96 2.09
CA PHE A 35 -20.81 4.70 1.32
C PHE A 35 -20.19 3.51 2.07
N PHE A 36 -19.22 3.77 2.95
CA PHE A 36 -18.56 2.75 3.77
C PHE A 36 -19.49 2.26 4.89
N ALA A 37 -20.19 3.20 5.56
CA ALA A 37 -21.19 2.88 6.59
C ALA A 37 -22.37 2.06 6.04
N SER A 38 -22.77 2.29 4.79
CA SER A 38 -23.87 1.55 4.15
C SER A 38 -23.47 0.17 3.62
N SER A 39 -22.20 -0.05 3.27
CA SER A 39 -21.70 -1.35 2.79
C SER A 39 -21.16 -2.27 3.91
N ILE A 40 -20.62 -1.68 4.98
CA ILE A 40 -19.87 -2.42 6.03
C ILE A 40 -20.55 -2.34 7.41
N GLY A 41 -21.48 -1.39 7.61
CA GLY A 41 -22.12 -1.10 8.90
C GLY A 41 -21.39 -0.01 9.67
N GLU A 42 -22.06 0.62 10.65
CA GLU A 42 -21.42 1.63 11.51
C GLU A 42 -20.21 1.02 12.23
N LEU A 43 -19.01 1.53 11.90
CA LEU A 43 -17.80 1.18 12.64
C LEU A 43 -17.83 1.88 14.00
N THR A 44 -17.81 1.11 15.08
CA THR A 44 -17.47 1.63 16.40
C THR A 44 -16.10 2.30 16.37
N SER A 45 -15.93 3.40 17.12
CA SER A 45 -14.67 4.17 17.19
C SER A 45 -13.43 3.31 17.47
N PHE A 46 -13.59 2.19 18.18
CA PHE A 46 -12.55 1.21 18.42
C PHE A 46 -12.06 0.50 17.14
N LEU A 47 -12.96 0.02 16.27
CA LEU A 47 -12.60 -0.65 15.02
C LEU A 47 -11.92 0.30 14.03
N ARG A 48 -12.33 1.57 14.04
CA ARG A 48 -11.68 2.62 13.25
C ARG A 48 -10.23 2.82 13.68
N GLY A 49 -9.99 3.00 14.98
CA GLY A 49 -8.64 3.08 15.54
C GLY A 49 -7.82 1.84 15.26
N PHE A 50 -8.41 0.66 15.45
CA PHE A 50 -7.75 -0.62 15.18
C PHE A 50 -7.30 -0.76 13.72
N THR A 51 -8.10 -0.32 12.76
CA THR A 51 -7.75 -0.35 11.34
C THR A 51 -6.52 0.52 11.03
N VAL A 52 -6.46 1.74 11.58
CA VAL A 52 -5.32 2.65 11.38
C VAL A 52 -4.07 2.14 12.09
N SER A 53 -4.21 1.53 13.26
CA SER A 53 -3.07 0.91 13.95
C SER A 53 -2.59 -0.36 13.25
N LEU A 54 -3.47 -1.10 12.59
CA LEU A 54 -3.13 -2.36 11.92
C LEU A 54 -2.16 -2.15 10.75
N ILE A 55 -2.38 -1.13 9.91
CA ILE A 55 -1.48 -0.83 8.78
C ILE A 55 -0.07 -0.44 9.28
N MET A 56 -0.01 0.35 10.37
CA MET A 56 1.26 0.73 11.03
C MET A 56 1.96 -0.50 11.65
N LEU A 57 1.21 -1.36 12.34
CA LEU A 57 1.75 -2.55 13.00
C LEU A 57 2.28 -3.58 11.99
N THR A 58 1.51 -3.83 10.93
CA THR A 58 1.90 -4.76 9.87
C THR A 58 3.00 -4.21 8.97
N GLY A 59 3.15 -2.89 8.85
CA GLY A 59 4.28 -2.26 8.16
C GLY A 59 5.58 -2.26 8.96
N ALA A 60 5.51 -2.14 10.29
CA ALA A 60 6.71 -2.11 11.14
C ALA A 60 7.58 -3.38 11.04
N PHE A 61 6.95 -4.56 10.90
CA PHE A 61 7.65 -5.84 10.72
C PHE A 61 8.52 -5.88 9.46
N PRO A 62 7.97 -5.69 8.25
CA PRO A 62 8.75 -5.69 7.01
C PRO A 62 9.77 -4.56 6.96
N SER A 63 9.46 -3.38 7.51
CA SER A 63 10.41 -2.25 7.59
C SER A 63 11.73 -2.61 8.27
N PHE A 64 11.69 -3.47 9.29
CA PHE A 64 12.90 -3.90 9.99
C PHE A 64 13.83 -4.75 9.11
N PHE A 65 13.27 -5.56 8.22
CA PHE A 65 14.02 -6.43 7.30
C PHE A 65 14.27 -5.79 5.93
N ALA A 66 13.53 -4.73 5.59
CA ALA A 66 13.53 -4.07 4.29
C ALA A 66 14.94 -3.61 3.87
N GLY A 67 15.72 -3.06 4.81
CA GLY A 67 17.09 -2.58 4.53
C GLY A 67 18.06 -3.70 4.14
N GLN A 68 18.12 -4.78 4.94
CA GLN A 68 18.96 -5.94 4.62
C GLN A 68 18.56 -6.61 3.31
N LEU A 69 17.25 -6.65 3.02
CA LEU A 69 16.74 -7.25 1.81
C LEU A 69 17.09 -6.42 0.57
N ALA A 70 17.08 -5.09 0.68
CA ALA A 70 17.44 -4.19 -0.40
C ALA A 70 18.94 -4.19 -0.72
N ASP A 71 19.79 -4.33 0.29
CA ASP A 71 21.24 -4.44 0.06
C ASP A 71 21.61 -5.76 -0.65
N ARG A 72 20.83 -6.83 -0.45
CA ARG A 72 21.10 -8.15 -1.06
C ARG A 72 20.49 -8.32 -2.45
N PHE A 73 19.28 -7.80 -2.69
CA PHE A 73 18.52 -8.02 -3.93
C PHE A 73 18.46 -6.77 -4.83
N GLY A 74 19.00 -5.65 -4.39
CA GLY A 74 18.94 -4.37 -5.08
C GLY A 74 17.71 -3.55 -4.70
N ARG A 75 17.94 -2.28 -4.34
CA ARG A 75 16.91 -1.32 -3.88
C ARG A 75 15.70 -1.25 -4.82
N LEU A 76 15.92 -1.17 -6.13
CA LEU A 76 14.84 -1.05 -7.13
C LEU A 76 13.92 -2.28 -7.17
N ALA A 77 14.46 -3.49 -7.00
CA ALA A 77 13.67 -4.71 -7.05
C ALA A 77 12.75 -4.83 -5.83
N ILE A 78 13.27 -4.56 -4.63
CA ILE A 78 12.47 -4.59 -3.39
C ILE A 78 11.38 -3.51 -3.39
N VAL A 79 11.71 -2.32 -3.88
CA VAL A 79 10.74 -1.22 -4.06
C VAL A 79 9.61 -1.65 -4.99
N ALA A 80 9.92 -2.26 -6.13
CA ALA A 80 8.92 -2.73 -7.07
C ALA A 80 8.03 -3.84 -6.48
N VAL A 81 8.61 -4.80 -5.76
CA VAL A 81 7.86 -5.87 -5.09
C VAL A 81 6.93 -5.31 -4.01
N GLY A 82 7.41 -4.39 -3.16
CA GLY A 82 6.60 -3.74 -2.14
C GLY A 82 5.42 -2.96 -2.74
N ALA A 83 5.66 -2.23 -3.84
CA ALA A 83 4.61 -1.52 -4.57
C ALA A 83 3.55 -2.46 -5.17
N LEU A 84 3.94 -3.63 -5.68
CA LEU A 84 2.99 -4.64 -6.18
C LEU A 84 2.14 -5.23 -5.06
N VAL A 85 2.74 -5.56 -3.91
CA VAL A 85 2.01 -6.06 -2.74
C VAL A 85 1.01 -5.02 -2.25
N PHE A 86 1.42 -3.75 -2.19
CA PHE A 86 0.56 -2.63 -1.85
C PHE A 86 -0.61 -2.49 -2.83
N ALA A 87 -0.36 -2.55 -4.14
CA ALA A 87 -1.40 -2.45 -5.16
C ALA A 87 -2.45 -3.57 -5.04
N ILE A 88 -2.03 -4.79 -4.72
CA ILE A 88 -2.94 -5.93 -4.49
C ILE A 88 -3.76 -5.70 -3.23
N GLY A 89 -3.16 -5.23 -2.13
CA GLY A 89 -3.87 -4.88 -0.90
C GLY A 89 -4.91 -3.79 -1.13
N ALA A 90 -4.55 -2.73 -1.85
CA ALA A 90 -5.43 -1.60 -2.16
C ALA A 90 -6.60 -2.04 -3.05
N ALA A 91 -6.36 -2.92 -4.03
CA ALA A 91 -7.42 -3.51 -4.83
C ALA A 91 -8.38 -4.37 -3.99
N LEU A 92 -7.86 -5.10 -3.00
CA LEU A 92 -8.66 -5.91 -2.09
C LEU A 92 -9.55 -5.04 -1.18
N GLU A 93 -9.03 -3.91 -0.71
CA GLU A 93 -9.78 -2.93 0.08
C GLU A 93 -10.86 -2.24 -0.73
N GLY A 94 -10.56 -1.86 -1.98
CA GLY A 94 -11.53 -1.24 -2.89
C GLY A 94 -12.70 -2.17 -3.24
N GLY A 95 -12.50 -3.49 -3.20
CA GLY A 95 -13.54 -4.49 -3.41
C GLY A 95 -14.14 -5.10 -2.14
N ALA A 96 -13.78 -4.60 -0.95
CA ALA A 96 -14.16 -5.22 0.31
C ALA A 96 -15.64 -5.01 0.64
N ASN A 97 -16.42 -6.09 0.65
CA ASN A 97 -17.83 -6.10 1.06
C ASN A 97 -18.04 -6.54 2.53
N LYS A 98 -16.95 -6.82 3.27
CA LYS A 98 -16.96 -7.29 4.66
C LYS A 98 -15.81 -6.67 5.44
N LEU A 99 -16.02 -6.37 6.72
CA LEU A 99 -15.00 -5.88 7.66
C LEU A 99 -13.71 -6.71 7.63
N GLY A 100 -13.83 -8.05 7.64
CA GLY A 100 -12.65 -8.93 7.64
C GLY A 100 -11.81 -8.84 6.37
N MET A 101 -12.44 -8.64 5.21
CA MET A 101 -11.74 -8.49 3.93
C MET A 101 -11.00 -7.15 3.87
N PHE A 102 -11.61 -6.10 4.43
CA PHE A 102 -10.99 -4.80 4.57
C PHE A 102 -9.79 -4.81 5.52
N LEU A 103 -9.90 -5.47 6.67
CA LEU A 103 -8.79 -5.66 7.63
C LEU A 103 -7.64 -6.47 7.03
N ALA A 104 -7.95 -7.53 6.28
CA ALA A 104 -6.95 -8.32 5.57
C ALA A 104 -6.24 -7.49 4.48
N GLY A 105 -6.99 -6.65 3.76
CA GLY A 105 -6.45 -5.67 2.83
C GLY A 105 -5.49 -4.69 3.50
N ARG A 106 -5.86 -4.15 4.67
CA ARG A 106 -5.03 -3.20 5.44
C ARG A 106 -3.73 -3.83 5.93
N ALA A 107 -3.77 -5.09 6.33
CA ALA A 107 -2.58 -5.85 6.69
C ALA A 107 -1.64 -6.07 5.48
N LEU A 108 -2.20 -6.38 4.30
CA LEU A 108 -1.43 -6.53 3.06
C LEU A 108 -0.83 -5.19 2.60
N CYS A 109 -1.60 -4.12 2.64
CA CYS A 109 -1.14 -2.76 2.37
C CYS A 109 0.01 -2.37 3.30
N GLY A 110 -0.13 -2.63 4.60
CA GLY A 110 0.92 -2.32 5.58
C GLY A 110 2.22 -3.06 5.27
N ILE A 111 2.14 -4.36 4.93
CA ILE A 111 3.32 -5.13 4.52
C ILE A 111 4.00 -4.53 3.28
N GLY A 112 3.21 -4.13 2.28
CA GLY A 112 3.70 -3.48 1.06
C GLY A 112 4.35 -2.13 1.34
N GLU A 113 3.73 -1.29 2.18
CA GLU A 113 4.28 -0.01 2.61
C GLU A 113 5.61 -0.19 3.35
N GLY A 114 5.71 -1.13 4.28
CA GLY A 114 6.94 -1.35 5.05
C GLY A 114 8.14 -1.75 4.18
N LEU A 115 7.92 -2.52 3.12
CA LEU A 115 8.99 -2.91 2.19
C LEU A 115 9.39 -1.79 1.24
N TRP A 116 8.43 -1.01 0.76
CA TRP A 116 8.67 0.04 -0.23
C TRP A 116 9.10 1.37 0.41
N LEU A 117 8.33 1.93 1.37
CA LEU A 117 8.64 3.22 1.99
C LEU A 117 9.98 3.22 2.74
N SER A 118 10.26 2.15 3.49
CA SER A 118 11.51 2.06 4.26
C SER A 118 12.76 2.04 3.37
N ASN A 119 12.65 1.56 2.13
CA ASN A 119 13.76 1.54 1.18
C ASN A 119 13.90 2.82 0.36
N VAL A 120 12.88 3.68 0.34
CA VAL A 120 12.97 5.01 -0.29
C VAL A 120 13.67 6.01 0.64
N THR A 121 13.55 5.83 1.97
CA THR A 121 14.13 6.74 2.96
C THR A 121 15.60 6.53 3.27
N VAL A 122 16.19 5.39 2.86
CA VAL A 122 17.61 5.03 3.09
C VAL A 122 18.38 5.00 1.77
#